data_AF-A0A0F9S2U5-F1
#
_entry.id   AF-A0A0F9S2U5-F1
#
_cell.length_a   1.000
_cell.length_b   1.000
_cell.length_c   1.000
_cell.angle_alpha   90.00
_cell.angle_beta   90.00
_cell.angle_gamma   90.00
#
_symmetry.space_group_name_H-M   'P 1'
#
loop_
_entity.id
_entity.type
_entity.pdbx_description
1 polymer ?
#
loop_
_entity_poly.entity_id
_entity_poly.type
_entity_poly.pdbx_seq_one_letter_code
_entity_poly.pdbx_strand_id
1 'polypeptide(L)'
;MISEWVSKLGTSLIDPEGRISALMNSLGGQRFFPSVEEDPDSVWITDPPGNNKPGYYVLKHVPIPFVIHSDDSSANVDFTYEKIRYSIRTTRATSAQGNLRIISLMLESLDQAVKHGLMRWQDAFLPFQQTSKGHEKTWWSILRLPPDATREEVKEAFHKLSRKHHPDHGGDEEMFKAINAAHQQARAELGIT
;
A
#
# COMPACT_ATOMS: atom_id res chain seq x y z
N MET A 1 -15.32 -19.95 -4.50
CA MET A 1 -14.24 -20.80 -3.97
C MET A 1 -12.82 -20.22 -4.11
N ILE A 2 -12.58 -19.18 -4.93
CA ILE A 2 -11.29 -18.44 -4.95
C ILE A 2 -11.22 -17.34 -3.88
N SER A 3 -12.37 -16.89 -3.38
CA SER A 3 -12.51 -15.81 -2.39
C SER A 3 -12.04 -16.15 -0.97
N GLU A 4 -11.91 -17.42 -0.61
CA GLU A 4 -11.56 -17.84 0.77
C GLU A 4 -10.05 -17.98 1.02
N TRP A 5 -9.23 -18.16 -0.03
CA TRP A 5 -7.79 -18.39 0.13
C TRP A 5 -6.94 -17.13 0.11
N VAL A 6 -7.47 -16.00 -0.36
CA VAL A 6 -6.71 -14.73 -0.45
C VAL A 6 -6.93 -13.82 0.78
N SER A 7 -7.95 -14.06 1.61
CA SER A 7 -8.31 -13.17 2.73
C SER A 7 -7.66 -13.49 4.08
N LYS A 8 -6.84 -14.54 4.19
CA LYS A 8 -6.36 -15.04 5.50
C LYS A 8 -5.18 -14.30 6.12
N LEU A 9 -4.80 -13.12 5.61
CA LEU A 9 -3.88 -12.22 6.32
C LEU A 9 -4.50 -10.82 6.47
N GLY A 10 -5.53 -10.73 7.31
CA GLY A 10 -5.86 -9.55 8.12
C GLY A 10 -6.60 -8.39 7.46
N THR A 11 -7.93 -8.47 7.32
CA THR A 11 -8.96 -7.75 8.11
C THR A 11 -10.38 -8.13 7.63
N SER A 12 -11.41 -7.68 8.36
CA SER A 12 -12.84 -8.10 8.35
C SER A 12 -13.64 -7.76 7.06
N LEU A 13 -13.09 -6.97 6.13
CA LEU A 13 -13.81 -6.59 4.92
C LEU A 13 -13.51 -7.52 3.74
N ILE A 14 -14.55 -8.23 3.32
CA ILE A 14 -14.59 -9.04 2.10
C ILE A 14 -14.76 -8.08 0.92
N ASP A 15 -14.06 -8.30 -0.20
CA ASP A 15 -14.35 -7.68 -1.50
C ASP A 15 -15.71 -8.20 -2.00
N PRO A 16 -16.83 -7.52 -1.68
CA PRO A 16 -18.14 -8.15 -1.73
C PRO A 16 -18.64 -8.31 -3.16
N GLU A 17 -18.13 -7.48 -4.07
CA GLU A 17 -18.44 -7.51 -5.49
C GLU A 17 -17.39 -8.30 -6.29
N GLY A 18 -16.32 -8.77 -5.65
CA GLY A 18 -15.25 -9.56 -6.28
C GLY A 18 -14.41 -8.79 -7.31
N ARG A 19 -14.58 -7.46 -7.41
CA ARG A 19 -13.97 -6.63 -8.46
C ARG A 19 -12.46 -6.46 -8.27
N ILE A 20 -12.04 -6.23 -7.03
CA ILE A 20 -10.62 -6.12 -6.69
C ILE A 20 -9.96 -7.49 -6.93
N SER A 21 -10.61 -8.56 -6.49
CA SER A 21 -10.17 -9.93 -6.69
C SER A 21 -10.04 -10.28 -8.18
N ALA A 22 -10.98 -9.84 -9.01
CA ALA A 22 -10.95 -10.05 -10.45
C ALA A 22 -9.77 -9.34 -11.11
N LEU A 23 -9.50 -8.08 -10.73
CA LEU A 23 -8.31 -7.36 -11.18
C LEU A 23 -7.02 -8.04 -10.71
N MET A 24 -6.92 -8.41 -9.44
CA MET A 24 -5.72 -9.07 -8.91
C MET A 24 -5.48 -10.43 -9.57
N ASN A 25 -6.55 -11.11 -9.98
CA ASN A 25 -6.47 -12.27 -10.83
C ASN A 25 -5.96 -11.93 -12.24
N SER A 26 -6.46 -10.88 -12.90
CA SER A 26 -5.97 -10.51 -14.25
C SER A 26 -4.51 -10.06 -14.27
N LEU A 27 -4.05 -9.37 -13.22
CA LEU A 27 -2.66 -8.96 -13.03
C LEU A 27 -1.74 -10.12 -12.62
N GLY A 28 -2.34 -11.22 -12.15
CA GLY A 28 -1.66 -12.46 -11.81
C GLY A 28 -1.01 -13.12 -13.02
N GLY A 29 -0.32 -14.22 -12.78
CA GLY A 29 0.38 -14.92 -13.85
C GLY A 29 0.51 -16.41 -13.60
N GLN A 30 0.96 -17.12 -14.64
CA GLN A 30 1.22 -18.54 -14.57
C GLN A 30 2.47 -18.81 -13.73
N ARG A 31 2.38 -19.77 -12.81
CA ARG A 31 3.50 -20.25 -11.99
C ARG A 31 3.49 -21.76 -11.92
N PHE A 32 4.69 -22.34 -11.94
CA PHE A 32 4.87 -23.76 -11.71
C PHE A 32 4.85 -24.06 -10.22
N PHE A 33 4.11 -25.10 -9.85
CA PHE A 33 4.07 -25.65 -8.50
C PHE A 33 4.53 -27.11 -8.55
N PRO A 34 5.35 -27.57 -7.59
CA PRO A 34 5.73 -28.97 -7.50
C PRO A 34 4.49 -29.87 -7.50
N SER A 35 4.55 -30.97 -8.24
CA SER A 35 3.50 -32.00 -8.33
C SER A 35 4.14 -33.39 -8.40
N VAL A 36 3.33 -34.39 -8.76
CA VAL A 36 3.67 -35.81 -8.86
C VAL A 36 3.27 -36.33 -10.24
N GLU A 37 3.82 -37.47 -10.66
CA GLU A 37 3.58 -38.06 -11.99
C GLU A 37 2.11 -38.41 -12.23
N GLU A 38 1.39 -38.80 -11.17
CA GLU A 38 0.01 -39.26 -11.25
C GLU A 38 -0.99 -38.11 -11.45
N ASP A 39 -0.56 -36.86 -11.26
CA ASP A 39 -1.39 -35.68 -11.52
C ASP A 39 -1.50 -35.48 -13.04
N PRO A 40 -2.72 -35.54 -13.62
CA PRO A 40 -2.94 -35.48 -15.06
C PRO A 40 -2.53 -34.14 -15.68
N ASP A 41 -2.44 -33.07 -14.89
CA ASP A 41 -2.02 -31.74 -15.33
C ASP A 41 -0.51 -31.51 -15.12
N SER A 42 0.22 -32.51 -14.63
CA SER A 42 1.66 -32.41 -14.38
C SER A 42 2.51 -32.61 -15.62
N VAL A 43 3.65 -31.91 -15.65
CA VAL A 43 4.67 -32.03 -16.68
C VAL A 43 6.03 -32.18 -16.01
N TRP A 44 6.85 -33.10 -16.52
CA TRP A 44 8.25 -33.21 -16.10
C TRP A 44 9.08 -32.03 -16.63
N ILE A 45 9.73 -31.30 -15.73
CA ILE A 45 10.58 -30.15 -16.07
C ILE A 45 12.01 -30.43 -15.62
N THR A 46 12.94 -30.37 -16.57
CA THR A 46 14.38 -30.61 -16.34
C THR A 46 15.12 -29.40 -15.78
N ASP A 47 14.68 -28.18 -16.10
CA ASP A 47 15.25 -26.93 -15.59
C ASP A 47 14.13 -25.95 -15.18
N PRO A 48 13.54 -26.13 -13.98
CA PRO A 48 12.40 -25.34 -13.57
C PRO A 48 12.79 -23.92 -13.10
N PRO A 49 11.95 -22.91 -13.37
CA PRO A 49 12.24 -21.52 -13.03
C PRO A 49 12.30 -21.33 -11.51
N GLY A 50 13.15 -20.39 -11.06
CA GLY A 50 13.19 -19.93 -9.66
C GLY A 50 14.04 -20.76 -8.69
N ASN A 51 15.19 -21.28 -9.13
CA ASN A 51 16.11 -22.13 -8.34
C ASN A 51 15.49 -23.44 -7.85
N ASN A 52 14.54 -23.98 -8.61
CA ASN A 52 13.84 -25.22 -8.30
C ASN A 52 14.63 -26.45 -8.80
N LYS A 53 14.28 -27.65 -8.32
CA LYS A 53 14.91 -28.92 -8.73
C LYS A 53 14.12 -29.60 -9.85
N PRO A 54 14.77 -30.36 -10.75
CA PRO A 54 14.06 -31.16 -11.76
C PRO A 54 12.98 -32.07 -11.14
N GLY A 55 11.82 -32.19 -11.79
CA GLY A 55 10.70 -32.98 -11.28
C GLY A 55 9.37 -32.72 -12.01
N TYR A 56 8.28 -33.25 -11.47
CA TYR A 56 6.93 -32.98 -11.97
C TYR A 56 6.38 -31.66 -11.42
N TYR A 57 5.76 -30.86 -12.29
CA TYR A 57 5.15 -29.58 -11.94
C TYR A 57 3.81 -29.40 -12.62
N VAL A 58 2.89 -28.70 -11.97
CA VAL A 58 1.65 -28.22 -12.57
C VAL A 58 1.72 -26.71 -12.76
N LEU A 59 1.27 -26.24 -13.92
CA LEU A 59 1.17 -24.81 -14.22
C LEU A 59 -0.18 -24.30 -13.69
N LYS A 60 -0.13 -23.35 -12.75
CA LYS A 60 -1.34 -22.72 -12.18
C LYS A 60 -1.29 -21.22 -12.35
N HIS A 61 -2.45 -20.63 -12.62
CA HIS A 61 -2.63 -19.20 -12.56
C HIS A 61 -2.66 -18.73 -11.12
N VAL A 62 -1.83 -17.74 -10.78
CA VAL A 62 -1.70 -17.21 -9.41
C VAL A 62 -2.06 -15.72 -9.43
N PRO A 63 -3.14 -15.30 -8.75
CA PRO A 63 -3.49 -13.90 -8.61
C PRO A 63 -2.41 -13.15 -7.82
N ILE A 64 -2.32 -11.84 -7.99
CA ILE A 64 -1.54 -10.98 -7.10
C ILE A 64 -2.14 -11.04 -5.69
N PRO A 65 -1.34 -11.34 -4.66
CA PRO A 65 -1.79 -11.20 -3.28
C PRO A 65 -2.04 -9.73 -2.95
N PHE A 66 -3.16 -9.46 -2.27
CA PHE A 66 -3.53 -8.14 -1.81
C PHE A 66 -4.14 -8.24 -0.41
N VAL A 67 -4.10 -7.14 0.32
CA VAL A 67 -4.70 -7.01 1.65
C VAL A 67 -5.62 -5.80 1.64
N ILE A 68 -6.84 -5.98 2.13
CA ILE A 68 -7.74 -4.88 2.43
C ILE A 68 -7.55 -4.55 3.90
N HIS A 69 -7.40 -3.26 4.22
CA HIS A 69 -7.42 -2.72 5.57
C HIS A 69 -8.55 -1.68 5.69
N SER A 70 -9.15 -1.57 6.86
CA SER A 70 -10.27 -0.65 7.07
C SER A 70 -10.48 -0.27 8.53
N ASP A 71 -11.01 0.94 8.73
CA ASP A 71 -11.62 1.41 9.98
C ASP A 71 -13.00 2.02 9.68
N ASP A 72 -13.72 2.54 10.67
CA ASP A 72 -15.07 3.10 10.50
C ASP A 72 -15.18 4.17 9.38
N SER A 73 -14.09 4.86 9.10
CA SER A 73 -14.01 6.02 8.20
C SER A 73 -13.15 5.81 6.95
N SER A 74 -12.45 4.67 6.84
CA SER A 74 -11.47 4.47 5.77
C SER A 74 -11.43 3.04 5.23
N ALA A 75 -11.03 2.94 3.96
CA ALA A 75 -10.62 1.67 3.34
C ALA A 75 -9.29 1.87 2.62
N ASN A 76 -8.45 0.85 2.66
CA ASN A 76 -7.15 0.80 2.04
C ASN A 76 -6.94 -0.56 1.38
N VAL A 77 -6.33 -0.58 0.20
CA VAL A 77 -5.96 -1.81 -0.52
C VAL A 77 -4.46 -1.77 -0.78
N ASP A 78 -3.75 -2.73 -0.20
CA ASP A 78 -2.32 -2.90 -0.35
C ASP A 78 -2.00 -4.13 -1.20
N PHE A 79 -1.08 -4.00 -2.14
CA PHE A 79 -0.62 -5.11 -2.98
C PHE A 79 0.80 -4.86 -3.49
N THR A 80 1.45 -5.91 -3.99
CA THR A 80 2.76 -5.81 -4.62
C THR A 80 2.68 -6.25 -6.07
N TYR A 81 3.08 -5.37 -6.99
CA TYR A 81 3.15 -5.65 -8.41
C TYR A 81 4.54 -5.31 -8.95
N GLU A 82 5.15 -6.23 -9.70
CA GLU A 82 6.51 -6.10 -10.24
C GLU A 82 7.56 -5.64 -9.19
N LYS A 83 7.48 -6.22 -7.97
CA LYS A 83 8.33 -5.91 -6.80
C LYS A 83 8.15 -4.50 -6.22
N ILE A 84 7.17 -3.74 -6.70
CA ILE A 84 6.80 -2.43 -6.18
C ILE A 84 5.55 -2.59 -5.30
N ARG A 85 5.58 -1.99 -4.11
CA ARG A 85 4.43 -1.97 -3.19
C ARG A 85 3.53 -0.79 -3.54
N TYR A 86 2.23 -1.01 -3.54
CA TYR A 86 1.20 -0.01 -3.81
C TYR A 86 0.17 0.01 -2.69
N SER A 87 -0.41 1.19 -2.46
CA SER A 87 -1.40 1.45 -1.41
C SER A 87 -2.45 2.44 -1.89
N ILE A 88 -3.69 1.98 -1.94
CA ILE A 88 -4.81 2.78 -2.43
C ILE A 88 -5.77 3.01 -1.28
N ARG A 89 -5.76 4.23 -0.72
CA ARG A 89 -6.59 4.61 0.42
C ARG A 89 -7.61 5.68 0.04
N THR A 90 -8.80 5.57 0.60
CA THR A 90 -9.79 6.66 0.57
C THR A 90 -10.61 6.75 1.87
N THR A 91 -11.04 7.97 2.18
CA THR A 91 -11.82 8.35 3.37
C THR A 91 -13.01 9.23 2.99
N ARG A 92 -13.45 9.17 1.72
CA ARG A 92 -14.46 10.07 1.15
C ARG A 92 -15.89 9.67 1.46
N ALA A 93 -16.16 8.38 1.57
CA ALA A 93 -17.48 7.87 1.95
C ALA A 93 -17.66 7.88 3.47
N THR A 94 -18.92 7.84 3.90
CA THR A 94 -19.31 7.77 5.32
C THR A 94 -19.10 6.39 5.94
N SER A 95 -18.64 5.39 5.18
CA SER A 95 -18.38 4.04 5.66
C SER A 95 -17.19 3.39 4.94
N ALA A 96 -16.52 2.45 5.62
CA ALA A 96 -15.48 1.60 5.05
C ALA A 96 -15.91 0.92 3.74
N GLN A 97 -17.13 0.36 3.70
CA GLN A 97 -17.66 -0.29 2.51
C GLN A 97 -17.86 0.69 1.35
N GLY A 98 -18.34 1.90 1.64
CA GLY A 98 -18.46 2.96 0.63
C GLY A 98 -17.09 3.38 0.08
N ASN A 99 -16.07 3.46 0.96
CA ASN A 99 -14.70 3.75 0.56
C ASN A 99 -14.10 2.62 -0.30
N LEU A 100 -14.34 1.36 0.08
CA LEU A 100 -13.90 0.20 -0.70
C LEU A 100 -14.55 0.19 -2.09
N ARG A 101 -15.85 0.52 -2.19
CA ARG A 101 -16.53 0.63 -3.48
C ARG A 101 -15.93 1.71 -4.39
N ILE A 102 -15.52 2.85 -3.83
CA ILE A 102 -14.83 3.89 -4.59
C ILE A 102 -13.51 3.35 -5.15
N ILE A 103 -12.75 2.61 -4.35
CA ILE A 103 -11.50 1.98 -4.80
C ILE A 103 -11.78 0.98 -5.93
N SER A 104 -12.79 0.11 -5.79
CA SER A 104 -13.16 -0.86 -6.81
C SER A 104 -13.53 -0.20 -8.14
N LEU A 105 -14.35 0.85 -8.13
CA LEU A 105 -14.75 1.58 -9.35
C LEU A 105 -13.56 2.24 -10.06
N MET A 106 -12.63 2.81 -9.30
CA MET A 106 -11.42 3.39 -9.85
C MET A 106 -10.53 2.31 -10.49
N LEU A 107 -10.31 1.19 -9.81
CA LEU A 107 -9.51 0.07 -10.31
C LEU A 107 -10.09 -0.54 -11.60
N GLU A 108 -11.41 -0.67 -11.69
CA GLU A 108 -12.08 -1.10 -12.93
C GLU A 108 -11.89 -0.11 -14.07
N SER A 109 -11.93 1.19 -13.77
CA SER A 109 -11.72 2.23 -14.78
C SER A 109 -10.28 2.17 -15.32
N LEU A 110 -9.30 1.92 -14.44
CA LEU A 110 -7.91 1.68 -14.86
C LEU A 110 -7.76 0.40 -15.68
N ASP A 111 -8.43 -0.69 -15.28
CA ASP A 111 -8.43 -1.96 -16.01
C ASP A 111 -8.95 -1.79 -17.44
N GLN A 112 -10.05 -1.06 -17.61
CA GLN A 112 -10.58 -0.71 -18.93
C GLN A 112 -9.59 0.13 -19.74
N ALA A 113 -8.99 1.16 -19.13
CA ALA A 113 -8.01 2.01 -19.81
C ALA A 113 -6.80 1.21 -20.31
N VAL A 114 -6.28 0.28 -19.50
CA VAL A 114 -5.16 -0.58 -19.87
C VAL A 114 -5.57 -1.60 -20.94
N LYS A 115 -6.73 -2.24 -20.81
CA LYS A 115 -7.27 -3.18 -21.82
C LYS A 115 -7.45 -2.54 -23.19
N HIS A 116 -7.80 -1.26 -23.23
CA HIS A 116 -7.95 -0.49 -24.47
C HIS A 116 -6.66 0.22 -24.92
N GLY A 117 -5.51 -0.07 -24.29
CA GLY A 117 -4.22 0.43 -24.71
C GLY A 117 -3.99 1.93 -24.46
N LEU A 118 -4.80 2.56 -23.62
CA LEU A 118 -4.64 3.98 -23.27
C LEU A 118 -3.44 4.21 -22.35
N MET A 119 -3.05 3.21 -21.56
CA MET A 119 -1.92 3.26 -20.65
C MET A 119 -1.44 1.86 -20.25
N ARG A 120 -0.30 1.77 -19.55
CA ARG A 120 0.21 0.53 -18.95
C ARG A 120 -0.10 0.49 -17.45
N TRP A 121 -0.09 -0.71 -16.87
CA TRP A 121 -0.30 -0.89 -15.43
C TRP A 121 0.75 -0.17 -14.58
N GLN A 122 2.01 -0.14 -15.00
CA GLN A 122 3.06 0.59 -14.28
C GLN A 122 2.76 2.08 -14.17
N ASP A 123 2.24 2.69 -15.24
CA ASP A 123 1.88 4.10 -15.26
C ASP A 123 0.59 4.36 -14.46
N ALA A 124 -0.36 3.43 -14.50
CA ALA A 124 -1.64 3.51 -13.79
C ALA A 124 -1.48 3.47 -12.27
N PHE A 125 -0.52 2.68 -11.77
CA PHE A 125 -0.28 2.52 -10.34
C PHE A 125 0.73 3.50 -9.75
N LEU A 126 1.46 4.25 -10.58
CA LEU A 126 2.48 5.20 -10.13
C LEU A 126 1.98 6.15 -9.02
N PRO A 127 0.76 6.72 -9.06
CA PRO A 127 0.26 7.60 -8.01
C PRO A 127 0.09 6.93 -6.63
N PHE A 128 0.05 5.60 -6.60
CA PHE A 128 -0.22 4.80 -5.40
C PHE A 128 1.02 4.06 -4.89
N GLN A 129 2.18 4.28 -5.51
CA GLN A 129 3.42 3.60 -5.13
C GLN A 129 3.82 3.98 -3.70
N GLN A 130 3.93 2.99 -2.83
CA GLN A 130 4.59 3.15 -1.54
C GLN A 130 6.10 3.27 -1.81
N THR A 131 6.63 4.47 -1.66
CA THR A 131 8.08 4.63 -1.56
C THR A 131 8.52 4.06 -0.20
N SER A 132 9.75 3.54 -0.11
CA SER A 132 10.33 3.09 1.17
C SER A 132 10.41 4.23 2.21
N LYS A 133 10.24 5.49 1.79
CA LYS A 133 9.81 6.60 2.64
C LYS A 133 8.31 6.50 2.95
N GLY A 134 7.89 5.36 3.48
CA GLY A 134 6.51 5.17 3.92
C GLY A 134 6.26 6.18 5.03
N HIS A 135 5.32 7.11 4.82
CA HIS A 135 4.89 8.10 5.81
C HIS A 135 6.01 8.51 6.80
N GLU A 136 7.16 8.97 6.32
CA GLU A 136 7.90 9.92 7.15
C GLU A 136 6.86 11.01 7.42
N LYS A 137 6.38 11.11 8.66
CA LYS A 137 5.51 12.20 9.04
C LYS A 137 6.31 13.43 8.67
N THR A 138 5.95 14.05 7.56
CA THR A 138 6.69 15.17 7.00
C THR A 138 6.73 16.24 8.08
N TRP A 139 7.78 17.05 8.09
CA TRP A 139 7.95 18.00 9.19
C TRP A 139 6.72 18.89 9.36
N TRP A 140 6.05 19.27 8.26
CA TRP A 140 4.82 20.06 8.28
C TRP A 140 3.63 19.29 8.86
N SER A 141 3.54 17.97 8.65
CA SER A 141 2.52 17.13 9.30
C SER A 141 2.73 17.02 10.82
N ILE A 142 3.97 16.82 11.27
CA ILE A 142 4.29 16.76 12.72
C ILE A 142 4.06 18.11 13.39
N LEU A 143 4.52 19.20 12.75
CA LEU A 143 4.39 20.56 13.27
C LEU A 143 3.00 21.16 13.07
N ARG A 144 2.09 20.45 12.38
CA ARG A 144 0.71 20.87 12.06
C ARG A 144 0.67 22.18 11.27
N LEU A 145 1.53 22.25 10.26
CA LEU A 145 1.69 23.37 9.33
C LEU A 145 1.40 22.93 7.90
N PRO A 146 1.09 23.86 6.99
CA PRO A 146 1.06 23.57 5.56
C PRO A 146 2.49 23.37 4.99
N PRO A 147 2.65 22.68 3.84
CA PRO A 147 3.97 22.40 3.24
C PRO A 147 4.76 23.66 2.82
N ASP A 148 4.09 24.79 2.62
CA ASP A 148 4.63 26.09 2.23
C ASP A 148 4.85 27.04 3.42
N ALA A 149 4.76 26.54 4.65
CA ALA A 149 4.96 27.33 5.86
C ALA A 149 6.35 28.00 5.90
N THR A 150 6.37 29.23 6.36
CA THR A 150 7.56 30.07 6.52
C THR A 150 8.44 29.61 7.67
N ARG A 151 9.68 30.10 7.68
CA ARG A 151 10.67 29.80 8.73
C ARG A 151 10.17 30.23 10.11
N GLU A 152 9.48 31.37 10.15
CA GLU A 152 8.89 31.95 11.34
C GLU A 152 7.77 31.07 11.90
N GLU A 153 6.84 30.62 11.04
CA GLU A 153 5.75 29.71 11.41
C GLU A 153 6.26 28.37 11.94
N VAL A 154 7.31 27.82 11.32
CA VAL A 154 7.99 26.60 11.79
C VAL A 154 8.55 26.77 13.20
N LYS A 155 9.23 27.89 13.47
CA LYS A 155 9.82 28.19 14.78
C LYS A 155 8.75 28.34 15.86
N GLU A 156 7.66 29.04 15.54
CA GLU A 156 6.54 29.23 16.47
C GLU A 156 5.83 27.91 16.78
N ALA A 157 5.53 27.11 15.76
CA ALA A 157 4.89 25.81 15.92
C ALA A 157 5.76 24.87 16.75
N PHE A 158 7.08 24.83 16.49
CA PHE A 158 8.04 24.04 17.27
C PHE A 158 8.03 24.44 18.74
N HIS A 159 8.14 25.73 19.07
CA HIS A 159 8.12 26.19 20.47
C HIS A 159 6.82 25.84 21.18
N LYS A 160 5.67 26.03 20.50
CA LYS A 160 4.35 25.74 21.05
C LYS A 160 4.18 24.25 21.34
N LEU A 161 4.53 23.39 20.39
CA LEU A 161 4.39 21.94 20.51
C LEU A 161 5.41 21.37 21.51
N SER A 162 6.64 21.87 21.53
CA SER A 162 7.68 21.43 22.46
C SER A 162 7.29 21.70 23.91
N ARG A 163 6.75 22.88 24.23
CA ARG A 163 6.26 23.17 25.59
C ARG A 163 5.10 22.27 26.00
N LYS A 164 4.19 21.97 25.06
CA LYS A 164 3.03 21.12 25.31
C LYS A 164 3.41 19.66 25.57
N HIS A 165 4.38 19.15 24.84
CA HIS A 165 4.78 17.74 24.89
C HIS A 165 6.09 17.51 25.67
N HIS A 166 6.58 18.51 26.41
CA HIS A 166 7.84 18.39 27.13
C HIS A 166 7.74 17.31 28.22
N PRO A 167 8.66 16.31 28.26
CA PRO A 167 8.61 15.23 29.24
C PRO A 167 8.67 15.73 30.69
N ASP A 168 9.47 16.78 30.97
CA ASP A 168 9.54 17.40 32.31
C ASP A 168 8.21 18.00 32.80
N HIS A 169 7.25 18.24 31.90
CA HIS A 169 5.92 18.74 32.24
C HIS A 169 4.85 17.64 32.11
N GLY A 170 5.24 16.37 32.10
CA GLY A 170 4.34 15.22 31.93
C GLY A 170 3.90 14.98 30.48
N GLY A 171 4.65 15.49 29.51
CA GLY A 171 4.39 15.29 28.09
C GLY A 171 4.87 13.93 27.54
N ASP A 172 4.40 13.61 26.34
CA ASP A 172 4.75 12.39 25.61
C ASP A 172 6.16 12.48 25.00
N GLU A 173 7.08 11.66 25.48
CA GLU A 173 8.48 11.62 25.06
C GLU A 173 8.65 11.24 23.57
N GLU A 174 7.85 10.30 23.06
CA GLU A 174 7.91 9.90 21.65
C GLU A 174 7.44 11.05 20.75
N MET A 175 6.38 11.74 21.16
CA MET A 175 5.89 12.92 20.45
C MET A 175 6.92 14.06 20.49
N PHE A 176 7.58 14.27 21.63
CA PHE A 176 8.64 15.27 21.76
C PHE A 176 9.84 14.98 20.84
N LYS A 177 10.28 13.72 20.76
CA LYS A 177 11.33 13.28 19.82
C LYS A 177 10.91 13.51 18.37
N ALA A 178 9.66 13.21 18.02
CA ALA A 178 9.14 13.46 16.68
C ALA A 178 9.11 14.96 16.33
N ILE A 179 8.68 15.82 17.27
CA ILE A 179 8.67 17.29 17.09
C ILE A 179 10.09 17.83 16.86
N ASN A 180 11.09 17.34 17.60
CA ASN A 180 12.49 17.72 17.41
C ASN A 180 13.03 17.29 16.04
N ALA A 181 12.78 16.03 15.65
CA ALA A 181 13.19 15.51 14.34
C ALA A 181 12.54 16.31 13.19
N ALA A 182 11.25 16.62 13.31
CA ALA A 182 10.53 17.46 12.35
C ALA A 182 11.16 18.85 12.22
N HIS A 183 11.43 19.52 13.33
CA HIS A 183 12.06 20.84 13.30
C HIS A 183 13.46 20.80 12.68
N GLN A 184 14.25 19.76 12.95
CA GLN A 184 15.58 19.60 12.35
C GLN A 184 15.49 19.42 10.83
N GLN A 185 14.54 18.62 10.36
CA GLN A 185 14.26 18.45 8.94
C GLN A 185 13.81 19.76 8.29
N ALA A 186 12.86 20.48 8.90
CA ALA A 186 12.38 21.77 8.40
C ALA A 186 13.52 22.80 8.29
N ARG A 187 14.45 22.83 9.26
CA ARG A 187 15.62 23.72 9.21
C ARG A 187 16.57 23.39 8.06
N ALA A 188 16.81 22.11 7.80
CA ALA A 188 17.66 21.65 6.70
C ALA A 188 17.06 22.01 5.33
N GLU A 189 15.74 21.83 5.17
CA GLU A 189 15.03 22.11 3.92
C GLU A 189 14.87 23.61 3.66
N LEU A 190 14.51 24.39 4.69
CA LEU A 190 14.27 25.82 4.56
C LEU A 190 15.53 26.67 4.68
N GLY A 191 16.70 26.09 5.00
CA GLY A 191 17.96 26.82 5.17
C GLY A 191 17.99 27.72 6.40
N ILE A 192 17.40 27.29 7.52
CA ILE A 192 17.38 28.01 8.79
C ILE A 192 18.66 27.64 9.58
N THR A 193 19.72 28.42 9.40
CA THR A 193 20.95 28.35 10.20
C THR A 193 20.68 28.64 11.67
#